data_AF-A0A3D1TAV4-F1
#
_entry.id   AF-A0A3D1TAV4-F1
#
_cell.length_a   1.000
_cell.length_b   1.000
_cell.length_c   1.000
_cell.angle_alpha   90.00
_cell.angle_beta   90.00
_cell.angle_gamma   90.00
#
_symmetry.space_group_name_H-M   'P 1'
#
loop_
_entity.id
_entity.type
_entity.pdbx_description
1 polymer ?
#
loop_
_entity_poly.entity_id
_entity_poly.type
_entity_poly.pdbx_seq_one_letter_code
_entity_poly.pdbx_strand_id
1 'polypeptide(L)' 'MNNVMIWAICGTLILTVPGMAVQPVSLESLLDEMVNRDHLAQLPAVSYTCSQASSYDRGSVAPDQPGWFANMDRSW' A
#
# COMPACT_ATOMS: atom_id res chain seq x y z
N MET A 1 27.79 -18.41 -29.68
CA MET A 1 27.65 -17.19 -28.85
C MET A 1 28.45 -17.43 -27.59
N ASN A 2 29.57 -16.71 -27.41
CA ASN A 2 30.59 -17.07 -26.41
C ASN A 2 30.14 -16.74 -24.99
N ASN A 3 30.48 -17.59 -24.03
CA ASN A 3 30.21 -17.39 -22.60
C ASN A 3 30.67 -16.00 -22.13
N VAL A 4 31.78 -15.50 -22.66
CA VAL A 4 32.33 -14.16 -22.39
C VAL A 4 31.35 -13.03 -22.72
N MET A 5 30.58 -13.16 -23.80
CA MET A 5 29.58 -12.15 -24.20
C MET A 5 28.34 -12.19 -23.30
N ILE A 6 27.95 -13.38 -22.84
CA ILE A 6 26.86 -13.57 -21.87
C ILE A 6 27.26 -12.97 -20.51
N TRP A 7 28.48 -13.24 -20.03
CA TRP A 7 28.99 -12.68 -18.78
C TRP A 7 29.10 -11.14 -18.81
N ALA A 8 29.53 -10.57 -19.94
CA ALA A 8 29.61 -9.12 -20.10
C ALA A 8 28.22 -8.45 -20.07
N ILE A 9 27.21 -9.04 -20.73
CA ILE A 9 25.84 -8.52 -20.73
C ILE A 9 25.21 -8.63 -19.33
N CYS A 10 25.35 -9.79 -18.66
CA CYS A 10 24.84 -9.99 -17.30
C CYS A 10 25.52 -9.07 -16.27
N GLY A 11 26.83 -8.87 -16.36
CA GLY A 11 27.58 -7.99 -15.45
C GLY A 11 27.19 -6.51 -15.58
N THR A 12 26.86 -6.07 -16.79
CA THR A 12 26.41 -4.69 -17.04
C THR A 12 24.96 -4.47 -16.57
N LEU A 13 24.09 -5.48 -16.70
CA LEU A 13 22.68 -5.41 -16.27
C LEU A 13 22.54 -5.32 -14.72
N ILE A 14 23.49 -5.88 -13.98
CA ILE A 14 23.49 -5.87 -12.49
C ILE A 14 23.97 -4.52 -11.93
N LEU A 15 24.85 -3.80 -12.63
CA LEU A 15 25.45 -2.54 -12.14
C LEU A 15 24.56 -1.31 -12.30
N THR A 16 23.44 -1.41 -13.03
CA THR A 16 22.56 -0.27 -13.33
C THR A 16 21.21 -0.32 -12.61
N VAL A 17 21.05 -1.14 -11.57
CA VAL A 17 19.84 -1.07 -10.73
C VAL A 17 20.03 0.06 -9.72
N PRO A 18 19.42 1.25 -9.90
CA PRO A 18 19.43 2.24 -8.85
C PRO A 18 18.75 1.63 -7.63
N GLY A 19 19.43 1.63 -6.48
CA GLY A 19 18.80 1.27 -5.22
C GLY A 19 17.61 2.19 -5.02
N MET A 20 16.39 1.64 -4.93
CA MET A 20 15.22 2.42 -4.57
C MET A 20 15.47 2.99 -3.17
N ALA A 21 15.77 4.28 -3.09
CA ALA A 21 15.82 4.99 -1.82
C ALA A 21 14.40 4.92 -1.24
N VAL A 22 14.27 4.22 -0.11
CA VAL A 22 13.01 4.17 0.63
C VAL A 22 12.74 5.58 1.12
N GLN A 23 11.74 6.25 0.54
CA GLN A 23 11.30 7.54 1.05
C GLN A 23 10.77 7.33 2.47
N PRO A 24 11.11 8.22 3.42
CA PRO A 24 10.58 8.11 4.77
C PRO A 24 9.06 8.20 4.70
N VAL A 25 8.39 7.25 5.36
CA VAL A 25 6.94 7.32 5.53
C VAL A 25 6.66 8.44 6.52
N SER A 26 6.05 9.52 6.05
CA SER A 26 5.59 10.65 6.85
C SER A 26 4.09 10.88 6.64
N LEU A 27 3.48 11.68 7.50
CA LEU A 27 2.08 12.07 7.30
C LEU A 27 1.90 12.78 5.94
N GLU A 28 2.81 13.67 5.60
CA GLU A 28 2.80 14.40 4.32
C GLU A 28 2.89 13.43 3.14
N SER A 29 3.82 12.48 3.15
CA SER A 29 3.98 11.53 2.04
C SER A 29 2.73 10.66 1.85
N LEU A 30 2.08 10.27 2.95
CA LEU A 30 0.83 9.49 2.90
C LEU A 30 -0.34 10.32 2.35
N LEU A 31 -0.45 11.58 2.76
CA LEU A 31 -1.51 12.47 2.25
C LEU A 31 -1.34 12.73 0.76
N ASP A 32 -0.11 12.96 0.30
CA ASP A 32 0.22 13.14 -1.11
C ASP A 32 -0.12 11.88 -1.93
N GLU A 33 0.18 10.69 -1.39
CA GLU A 33 -0.20 9.42 -2.01
C GLU A 33 -1.72 9.28 -2.16
N MET A 34 -2.48 9.57 -1.09
CA MET A 34 -3.94 9.45 -1.07
C MET A 34 -4.64 10.35 -2.11
N VAL A 35 -4.05 11.49 -2.47
CA VAL A 35 -4.63 12.44 -3.43
C VAL A 35 -4.11 12.28 -4.86
N ASN A 36 -3.11 11.42 -5.10
CA ASN A 36 -2.53 11.18 -6.41
C ASN A 36 -3.43 10.27 -7.29
N ARG A 37 -4.20 10.90 -8.17
CA ARG A 37 -5.17 10.21 -9.03
C ARG A 37 -4.52 9.29 -10.07
N ASP A 38 -3.36 9.66 -10.59
CA ASP A 38 -2.66 8.87 -11.60
C ASP A 38 -2.14 7.56 -11.00
N HIS A 39 -1.69 7.60 -9.74
CA HIS A 39 -1.25 6.42 -9.01
C HIS A 39 -2.42 5.49 -8.68
N LEU A 40 -3.55 6.04 -8.23
CA LEU A 40 -4.77 5.25 -7.92
C LEU A 40 -5.38 4.55 -9.15
N ALA A 41 -5.11 5.04 -10.36
CA ALA A 41 -5.58 4.45 -11.61
C ALA A 41 -4.69 3.30 -12.12
N GLN A 42 -3.56 3.01 -11.46
CA GLN A 42 -2.61 1.97 -11.85
C GLN A 42 -2.83 0.69 -11.05
N LEU A 43 -2.50 -0.45 -11.67
CA LEU A 43 -2.40 -1.71 -10.93
C LEU A 43 -1.17 -1.67 -10.02
N PRO A 44 -1.23 -2.30 -8.84
CA PRO A 44 -0.10 -2.30 -7.93
C PRO A 44 1.09 -3.03 -8.54
N ALA A 45 2.30 -2.50 -8.29
CA ALA A 45 3.53 -3.09 -8.80
C ALA A 45 3.77 -4.52 -8.29
N VAL A 46 3.25 -4.82 -7.09
CA VAL A 46 3.26 -6.17 -6.49
C VAL A 46 1.81 -6.57 -6.27
N SER A 47 1.43 -7.76 -6.76
CA SER A 47 0.10 -8.30 -6.48
C SER A 47 -0.08 -8.53 -4.99
N TYR A 48 -1.17 -8.01 -4.45
CA TYR A 48 -1.59 -8.25 -3.08
C TYR A 48 -3.07 -8.62 -3.05
N THR A 49 -3.45 -9.39 -2.04
CA THR A 49 -4.86 -9.63 -1.73
C THR A 49 -5.31 -8.60 -0.70
N CYS A 50 -6.31 -7.80 -1.03
CA CYS A 50 -6.90 -6.88 -0.07
C CYS A 50 -7.78 -7.66 0.92
N SER A 51 -7.28 -7.91 2.12
CA SER A 51 -8.03 -8.52 3.22
C SER A 51 -8.71 -7.46 4.10
N GLN A 52 -9.34 -6.46 3.47
CA GLN A 52 -9.99 -5.37 4.21
C GLN A 52 -11.17 -5.92 5.02
N ALA A 53 -11.04 -5.84 6.34
CA ALA A 53 -12.12 -6.09 7.28
C ALA A 53 -12.52 -4.75 7.93
N SER A 54 -13.82 -4.46 7.95
CA SER A 54 -14.34 -3.36 8.75
C SER A 54 -14.60 -3.84 10.17
N SER A 55 -14.43 -2.97 11.16
CA SER A 55 -14.92 -3.20 12.54
C SER A 55 -16.45 -3.07 12.58
N TYR A 56 -17.14 -3.90 11.80
CA TYR A 56 -18.59 -3.86 11.69
C TYR A 56 -19.23 -4.64 12.82
N ASP A 57 -20.01 -3.94 13.64
CA ASP A 57 -20.93 -4.54 14.61
C ASP A 57 -22.35 -4.52 14.05
N ARG A 58 -23.02 -5.67 14.01
CA ARG A 58 -24.42 -5.80 13.54
C ARG A 58 -25.42 -5.10 14.44
N GLY A 59 -25.05 -4.79 15.68
CA GLY A 59 -25.83 -3.97 16.61
C GLY A 59 -25.72 -2.48 16.33
N SER A 60 -24.75 -2.03 15.51
CA SER A 60 -24.58 -0.61 15.18
C SER A 60 -25.71 -0.11 14.29
N VAL A 61 -26.40 0.93 14.76
CA VAL A 61 -27.55 1.56 14.09
C VAL A 61 -27.29 3.06 13.82
N ALA A 62 -28.31 3.80 13.39
CA ALA A 62 -28.19 5.21 13.01
C ALA A 62 -27.71 6.12 14.16
N PRO A 63 -27.05 7.27 13.87
CA PRO A 63 -26.45 8.18 14.86
C PRO A 63 -27.34 8.78 15.97
N ASP A 64 -28.62 8.49 15.96
CA ASP A 64 -29.64 8.97 16.90
C ASP A 64 -30.43 7.83 17.58
N GLN A 65 -30.05 6.57 17.33
CA GLN A 65 -30.74 5.40 17.83
C GLN A 65 -29.95 4.67 18.94
N PRO A 66 -30.64 4.02 19.90
CA PRO A 66 -29.98 3.11 20.83
C PRO A 66 -29.23 2.02 20.05
N GLY A 67 -27.91 1.97 20.22
CA GLY A 67 -27.03 1.04 19.52
C GLY A 67 -26.09 1.68 18.50
N TRP A 68 -26.12 3.00 18.27
CA TRP A 68 -25.13 3.67 17.39
C TRP A 68 -23.67 3.28 17.73
N PHE A 69 -23.36 3.19 19.02
CA PHE A 69 -22.04 2.79 19.53
C PHE A 69 -22.01 1.34 20.04
N ALA A 70 -22.64 0.39 19.33
CA ALA A 70 -22.68 -1.01 19.74
C ALA A 70 -21.29 -1.67 19.83
N ASN A 71 -20.34 -1.24 18.99
CA ASN A 71 -18.99 -1.83 18.84
C ASN A 71 -18.11 -1.79 20.10
N MET A 72 -18.61 -1.34 21.26
CA MET A 72 -17.91 -1.30 22.56
C MET A 72 -16.55 -0.57 22.54
N ASP A 73 -16.23 0.14 21.46
CA ASP A 73 -15.05 1.01 21.27
C ASP A 73 -15.22 2.34 22.02
N ARG A 74 -15.66 2.25 23.27
CA ARG A 74 -15.81 3.38 24.18
C ARG A 74 -14.66 3.32 25.19
N SER A 75 -13.74 4.26 25.07
CA SER A 75 -12.73 4.51 26.11
C SER A 75 -13.41 5.15 27.32
N TRP A 76 -13.03 4.75 28.53
CA TRP A 76 -13.61 5.16 29.81
C TRP A 76 -13.32 6.61 30.18
#